data_AF-V4QJ32-F1
#
_entry.id   AF-V4QJ32-F1
#
_cell.length_a   1.000
_cell.length_b   1.000
_cell.length_c   1.000
_cell.angle_alpha   90.00
_cell.angle_beta   90.00
_cell.angle_gamma   90.00
#
_symmetry.space_group_name_H-M   'P 1'
#
loop_
_entity.id
_entity.type
_entity.pdbx_description
1 polymer ?
#
loop_
_entity_poly.entity_id
_entity_poly.type
_entity_poly.pdbx_seq_one_letter_code
_entity_poly.pdbx_strand_id
1 'polypeptide(L)'
;MAHAGHKPLHGGMLDYYQETSVELVVKPSGVEVYVQYDDENIPSQGLTGTVKVTAPGAKAKAFKLSPAGGNKLEAKGVKAPKGSVVEVTLNGVEDTPALTAYSIK
;
A
#
# COMPACT_ATOMS: atom_id res chain seq x y z
N MET A 1 -11.26 14.10 -17.46
CA MET A 1 -11.15 15.12 -16.40
C MET A 1 -9.96 14.72 -15.55
N ALA A 2 -9.16 15.69 -15.12
CA ALA A 2 -7.86 15.41 -14.50
C ALA A 2 -8.05 14.89 -13.06
N HIS A 3 -7.41 13.77 -12.70
CA HIS A 3 -7.15 13.43 -11.28
C HIS A 3 -6.10 14.42 -10.75
N ALA A 4 -6.52 15.66 -10.53
CA ALA A 4 -5.66 16.75 -10.08
C ALA A 4 -5.42 16.60 -8.57
N GLY A 5 -4.45 15.76 -8.21
CA GLY A 5 -3.68 15.90 -6.97
C GLY A 5 -4.36 15.45 -5.69
N HIS A 6 -4.73 14.17 -5.57
CA HIS A 6 -4.93 13.62 -4.23
C HIS A 6 -3.60 13.55 -3.49
N LYS A 7 -3.64 14.07 -2.26
CA LYS A 7 -2.55 14.00 -1.31
C LYS A 7 -2.75 12.76 -0.45
N PRO A 8 -1.67 12.18 0.08
CA PRO A 8 -1.78 11.18 1.14
C PRO A 8 -2.66 11.71 2.28
N LEU A 9 -3.64 10.93 2.72
CA LEU A 9 -4.61 11.30 3.77
C LEU A 9 -4.15 10.87 5.16
N HIS A 10 -3.19 9.95 5.25
CA HIS A 10 -2.70 9.31 6.47
C HIS A 10 -1.22 9.61 6.74
N GLY A 11 -0.63 10.55 5.99
CA GLY A 11 0.78 10.94 6.11
C GLY A 11 1.76 10.00 5.42
N GLY A 12 1.27 9.16 4.51
CA GLY A 12 2.05 8.20 3.76
C GLY A 12 2.55 8.70 2.41
N MET A 13 2.86 7.75 1.54
CA MET A 13 3.16 7.95 0.12
C MET A 13 2.01 7.39 -0.69
N LEU A 14 1.51 8.15 -1.66
CA LEU A 14 0.39 7.76 -2.50
C LEU A 14 0.90 7.36 -3.88
N ASP A 15 0.41 6.23 -4.39
CA ASP A 15 0.64 5.75 -5.75
C ASP A 15 -0.67 5.20 -6.32
N TYR A 16 -0.74 5.07 -7.64
CA TYR A 16 -1.97 4.71 -8.35
C TYR A 16 -1.74 3.53 -9.27
N TYR A 17 -2.76 2.69 -9.38
CA TYR A 17 -2.87 1.67 -10.40
C TYR A 17 -4.28 1.73 -10.98
N GLN A 18 -4.39 2.17 -12.24
CA GLN A 18 -5.69 2.51 -12.84
C GLN A 18 -6.44 3.53 -11.95
N GLU A 19 -7.70 3.27 -11.60
CA GLU A 19 -8.52 4.11 -10.70
C GLU A 19 -8.33 3.76 -9.21
N THR A 20 -7.47 2.79 -8.90
CA THR A 20 -7.13 2.43 -7.52
C THR A 20 -6.00 3.30 -7.01
N SER A 21 -6.25 4.05 -5.93
CA SER A 21 -5.20 4.72 -5.18
C SER A 21 -4.82 3.91 -3.94
N VAL A 22 -3.52 3.81 -3.70
CA VAL A 22 -2.96 3.08 -2.56
C VAL A 22 -2.04 4.03 -1.82
N GLU A 23 -2.36 4.30 -0.55
CA GLU A 23 -1.48 5.07 0.32
C GLU A 23 -0.68 4.14 1.22
N LEU A 24 0.64 4.13 1.07
CA LEU A 24 1.58 3.42 1.92
C LEU A 24 2.02 4.27 3.11
N VAL A 25 1.77 3.82 4.33
CA VAL A 25 2.29 4.44 5.57
C VAL A 25 3.27 3.49 6.24
N VAL A 26 4.53 3.90 6.37
CA VAL A 26 5.55 3.16 7.12
C VAL A 26 5.53 3.62 8.58
N LYS A 27 5.34 2.68 9.51
CA LYS A 27 5.31 2.91 10.96
C LYS A 27 6.39 2.11 11.68
N PRO A 28 6.77 2.48 12.92
CA PRO A 28 7.66 1.64 13.73
C PRO A 28 7.13 0.22 13.97
N SER A 29 5.81 0.04 14.00
CA SER A 29 5.15 -1.24 14.22
C SER A 29 4.99 -2.09 12.95
N GLY A 30 5.26 -1.55 11.76
CA GLY A 30 5.04 -2.23 10.48
C GLY A 30 4.66 -1.29 9.35
N VAL A 31 3.90 -1.82 8.40
CA VAL A 31 3.37 -1.06 7.26
C VAL A 31 1.86 -1.08 7.29
N GLU A 32 1.24 0.05 6.98
CA GLU A 32 -0.19 0.16 6.68
C GLU A 32 -0.37 0.58 5.22
N VAL A 33 -1.44 0.08 4.60
CA VAL A 33 -1.90 0.54 3.29
C VAL A 33 -3.37 0.95 3.40
N TYR A 34 -3.72 2.06 2.76
CA TYR A 34 -5.09 2.54 2.66
C TYR A 34 -5.50 2.54 1.20
N VAL A 35 -6.71 2.06 0.93
CA VAL A 35 -7.17 1.80 -0.44
C VAL A 35 -8.37 2.66 -0.74
N GLN A 36 -8.34 3.36 -1.88
CA GLN A 36 -9.52 4.00 -2.44
C GLN A 36 -9.65 3.61 -3.92
N TYR A 37 -10.87 3.58 -4.41
CA TYR A 37 -11.18 3.38 -5.83
C TYR A 37 -12.12 4.50 -6.25
N ASP A 38 -11.77 5.20 -7.33
CA ASP A 38 -12.49 6.42 -7.75
C ASP A 38 -12.71 7.39 -6.58
N ASP A 39 -11.66 7.57 -5.76
CA ASP A 39 -11.62 8.41 -4.56
C ASP A 39 -12.57 8.00 -3.41
N GLU A 40 -13.22 6.84 -3.50
CA GLU A 40 -14.03 6.28 -2.42
C GLU A 40 -13.25 5.24 -1.60
N ASN A 41 -13.42 5.29 -0.27
CA ASN A 41 -12.81 4.32 0.64
C ASN A 41 -13.31 2.89 0.37
N ILE A 42 -12.40 1.98 0.06
CA ILE A 42 -12.74 0.58 -0.18
C ILE A 42 -12.62 -0.24 1.11
N PRO A 43 -13.67 -0.92 1.58
CA PRO A 43 -13.60 -1.74 2.80
C PRO A 43 -12.54 -2.83 2.72
N SER A 44 -11.60 -2.81 3.66
CA SER A 44 -10.47 -3.75 3.70
C SER A 44 -10.90 -5.21 3.92
N GLN A 45 -12.08 -5.46 4.49
CA GLN A 45 -12.53 -6.81 4.87
C GLN A 45 -12.71 -7.76 3.67
N GLY A 46 -12.85 -7.25 2.46
CA GLY A 46 -12.88 -8.02 1.21
C GLY A 46 -11.53 -8.08 0.47
N LEU A 47 -10.52 -7.35 0.95
CA LEU A 47 -9.23 -7.20 0.28
C LEU A 47 -8.20 -8.20 0.82
N THR A 48 -7.34 -8.66 -0.07
CA THR A 48 -6.13 -9.41 0.30
C THR A 48 -4.93 -8.80 -0.40
N GLY A 49 -3.74 -8.99 0.16
CA GLY A 49 -2.55 -8.47 -0.49
C GLY A 49 -1.24 -8.87 0.15
N THR A 50 -0.17 -8.42 -0.48
CA THR A 50 1.19 -8.59 -0.02
C THR A 50 1.95 -7.27 -0.10
N VAL A 51 2.90 -7.10 0.82
CA VAL A 51 3.92 -6.06 0.78
C VAL A 51 5.25 -6.76 0.58
N LYS A 52 5.97 -6.40 -0.48
CA LYS A 52 7.33 -6.89 -0.74
C LYS A 52 8.31 -5.74 -0.54
N VAL A 53 9.23 -5.92 0.40
CA VAL A 53 10.25 -4.91 0.73
C VAL A 53 11.62 -5.37 0.23
N THR A 54 12.25 -4.54 -0.59
CA THR A 54 13.64 -4.69 -1.04
C THR A 54 14.47 -3.59 -0.41
N ALA A 55 15.17 -3.91 0.68
CA ALA A 55 16.08 -2.97 1.33
C ALA A 55 17.43 -2.87 0.57
N PRO A 56 18.18 -1.76 0.71
CA PRO A 56 19.48 -1.61 0.06
C PRO A 56 20.42 -2.78 0.35
N GLY A 57 20.94 -3.43 -0.71
CA GLY A 57 21.85 -4.57 -0.58
C GLY A 57 21.23 -5.86 -0.04
N ALA A 58 19.91 -5.92 0.15
CA ALA A 58 19.21 -7.08 0.68
C ALA A 58 18.30 -7.73 -0.37
N LYS A 59 18.04 -9.02 -0.21
CA LYS A 59 16.98 -9.71 -0.98
C LYS A 59 15.60 -9.20 -0.55
N ALA A 60 14.67 -9.21 -1.49
CA ALA A 60 13.29 -8.88 -1.23
C ALA A 60 12.65 -9.83 -0.20
N LYS A 61 11.80 -9.28 0.67
CA LYS A 61 11.00 -10.03 1.66
C LYS A 61 9.53 -9.70 1.48
N ALA A 62 8.69 -10.72 1.36
CA ALA A 62 7.25 -10.57 1.22
C ALA A 62 6.54 -10.80 2.55
N PHE A 63 5.51 -9.99 2.83
CA PHE A 63 4.68 -10.04 4.02
C PHE A 63 3.23 -9.97 3.60
N LYS A 64 2.35 -10.68 4.31
CA LYS A 64 0.91 -10.64 4.04
C LYS A 64 0.30 -9.38 4.65
N LEU A 65 -0.57 -8.73 3.90
CA LEU A 65 -1.48 -7.70 4.39
C LEU A 65 -2.73 -8.34 4.99
N SER A 66 -3.16 -7.83 6.14
CA SER A 66 -4.39 -8.25 6.81
C SER A 66 -5.33 -7.06 6.98
N PRO A 67 -6.65 -7.22 6.79
CA PRO A 67 -7.62 -6.17 7.04
C PRO A 67 -7.53 -5.65 8.47
N ALA A 68 -7.59 -4.33 8.64
CA ALA A 68 -7.40 -3.66 9.93
C ALA A 68 -8.48 -2.59 10.20
N GLY A 69 -9.65 -2.74 9.57
CA GLY A 69 -10.82 -1.86 9.71
C GLY A 69 -10.82 -0.71 8.70
N GLY A 70 -12.01 -0.18 8.41
CA GLY A 70 -12.18 0.84 7.36
C GLY A 70 -11.57 0.37 6.04
N ASN A 71 -10.83 1.26 5.38
CA ASN A 71 -10.09 0.96 4.15
C ASN A 71 -8.62 0.58 4.35
N LYS A 72 -8.26 0.19 5.58
CA LYS A 72 -6.87 -0.08 5.97
C LYS A 72 -6.54 -1.57 5.95
N LEU A 73 -5.43 -1.94 5.35
CA LEU A 73 -4.74 -3.21 5.61
C LEU A 73 -3.40 -2.95 6.29
N GLU A 74 -2.92 -3.90 7.08
CA GLU A 74 -1.62 -3.79 7.76
C GLU A 74 -0.78 -5.06 7.64
N ALA A 75 0.54 -4.87 7.67
CA ALA A 75 1.54 -5.90 7.84
C ALA A 75 2.43 -5.53 9.03
N LYS A 76 2.23 -6.22 10.16
CA LYS A 76 2.99 -5.97 11.41
C LYS A 76 4.42 -6.48 11.31
N GLY A 77 5.35 -5.80 11.99
CA GLY A 77 6.76 -6.20 12.09
C GLY A 77 7.57 -6.01 10.80
N VAL A 78 6.95 -5.49 9.73
CA VAL A 78 7.63 -5.15 8.48
C VAL A 78 8.59 -3.98 8.72
N LYS A 79 9.84 -4.14 8.30
CA LYS A 79 10.84 -3.09 8.32
C LYS A 79 11.10 -2.63 6.89
N ALA A 80 10.88 -1.34 6.64
CA ALA A 80 11.19 -0.68 5.37
C ALA A 80 12.10 0.54 5.66
N PRO A 81 13.41 0.33 5.90
CA PRO A 81 14.34 1.43 6.13
C PRO A 81 14.45 2.35 4.91
N LYS A 82 14.95 3.57 5.12
CA LYS A 82 15.27 4.50 4.03
C LYS A 82 16.12 3.83 2.94
N GLY A 83 15.79 4.14 1.69
CA GLY A 83 16.36 3.52 0.49
C GLY A 83 15.71 2.19 0.10
N SER A 84 14.76 1.67 0.88
CA SER A 84 13.98 0.50 0.47
C SER A 84 13.05 0.84 -0.68
N VAL A 85 12.82 -0.15 -1.54
CA VAL A 85 11.66 -0.19 -2.42
C VAL A 85 10.61 -1.08 -1.79
N VAL A 86 9.38 -0.59 -1.71
CA VAL A 86 8.21 -1.33 -1.21
C VAL A 86 7.24 -1.51 -2.36
N GLU A 87 6.96 -2.76 -2.74
CA GLU A 87 5.95 -3.10 -3.75
C GLU A 87 4.70 -3.61 -3.01
N VAL A 88 3.53 -3.12 -3.39
CA VAL A 88 2.23 -3.54 -2.84
C VAL A 88 1.42 -4.21 -3.94
N THR A 89 0.92 -5.40 -3.64
CA THR A 89 -0.05 -6.11 -4.49
C THR A 89 -1.36 -6.25 -3.71
N LEU A 90 -2.46 -5.77 -4.29
CA LEU A 90 -3.80 -5.87 -3.72
C LEU A 90 -4.74 -6.59 -4.68
N ASN A 91 -5.56 -7.47 -4.13
CA ASN A 91 -6.60 -8.21 -4.86
C ASN A 91 -7.97 -7.89 -4.25
N GLY A 92 -9.01 -7.95 -5.09
CA GLY A 92 -10.40 -7.71 -4.66
C GLY A 92 -10.82 -6.24 -4.70
N VAL A 93 -10.00 -5.35 -5.27
CA VAL A 93 -10.43 -3.97 -5.60
C VAL A 93 -11.19 -3.99 -6.93
N GLU A 94 -10.58 -4.60 -7.95
CA GLU A 94 -11.16 -4.94 -9.24
C GLU A 94 -10.75 -6.38 -9.61
N ASP A 95 -11.13 -6.86 -10.81
CA ASP A 95 -10.71 -8.17 -11.32
C ASP A 95 -9.19 -8.26 -11.53
N THR A 96 -8.55 -7.15 -11.87
CA THR A 96 -7.09 -7.07 -12.02
C THR A 96 -6.44 -6.66 -10.69
N PRO A 97 -5.38 -7.37 -10.23
CA PRO A 97 -4.66 -6.95 -9.04
C PRO A 97 -4.02 -5.57 -9.19
N ALA A 98 -4.19 -4.71 -8.20
CA ALA A 98 -3.51 -3.43 -8.16
C ALA A 98 -2.04 -3.61 -7.73
N LEU A 99 -1.12 -3.02 -8.49
CA LEU A 99 0.33 -3.09 -8.27
C LEU A 99 0.91 -1.69 -8.16
N THR A 100 1.44 -1.33 -6.99
CA THR A 100 2.08 -0.03 -6.73
C THR A 100 3.47 -0.19 -6.13
N ALA A 101 4.34 0.81 -6.29
CA ALA A 101 5.72 0.74 -5.81
C ALA A 101 6.23 2.06 -5.25
N TYR A 102 6.87 2.01 -4.08
CA TYR A 102 7.28 3.18 -3.31
C TYR A 102 8.77 3.13 -2.98
N SER A 103 9.47 4.23 -3.23
CA SER A 103 10.85 4.42 -2.78
C SER A 103 10.85 5.15 -1.43
N ILE A 104 11.26 4.47 -0.37
CA ILE A 104 11.32 5.06 0.98
C ILE A 104 12.46 6.08 1.03
N LYS A 105 12.13 7.35 1.25
CA LYS A 105 13.09 8.48 1.25
C LYS A 105 13.63 8.84 2.63
#